data_AF-A0A3D1ZX45-F1
#
_entry.id   AF-A0A3D1ZX45-F1
#
_cell.length_a   1.000
_cell.length_b   1.000
_cell.length_c   1.000
_cell.angle_alpha   90.00
_cell.angle_beta   90.00
_cell.angle_gamma   90.00
#
_symmetry.space_group_name_H-M   'P 1'
#
loop_
_entity.id
_entity.type
_entity.pdbx_description
1 polymer ?
#
loop_
_entity_poly.entity_id
_entity_poly.type
_entity_poly.pdbx_seq_one_letter_code
_entity_poly.pdbx_strand_id
1 'polypeptide(L)'
;MIALNNFIEELQALLQVPAELGAEALDVAQVLRQRLAAAHSLPKNTNTSEPCPIANALDLFANGIESMPSNLRLISRNLVALRDHLIWYRRQEPDYPAFMHAHANAQIIGPQGLLLSDDLMVGVSLVNAHTTYPDHWHPPAEIYLVLTPGLWRQNEDEWHEPGIGGYVYNPPNIVHAMQTQQSPLLAIWCLPL
;
A
#
# COMPACT_ATOMS: atom_id res chain seq x y z
N MET A 1 3.97 9.35 15.88
CA MET A 1 4.03 10.78 15.48
C MET A 1 5.27 11.09 14.65
N ILE A 2 6.50 10.93 15.17
CA ILE A 2 7.73 11.12 14.34
C ILE A 2 7.77 10.12 13.18
N ALA A 3 7.56 8.82 13.44
CA ALA A 3 7.54 7.80 12.39
C ALA A 3 6.48 8.07 11.30
N LEU A 4 5.36 8.70 11.65
CA LEU A 4 4.31 9.05 10.69
C LEU A 4 4.78 10.20 9.78
N ASN A 5 5.38 11.25 10.35
CA ASN A 5 5.92 12.35 9.56
C ASN A 5 7.02 11.86 8.62
N ASN A 6 7.97 11.07 9.14
CA ASN A 6 9.03 10.49 8.33
C ASN A 6 8.45 9.58 7.23
N PHE A 7 7.44 8.75 7.54
CA PHE A 7 6.76 7.93 6.52
C PHE A 7 6.21 8.79 5.37
N ILE A 8 5.54 9.90 5.69
CA ILE A 8 4.95 10.82 4.71
C ILE A 8 6.03 11.44 3.83
N GLU A 9 7.11 11.95 4.43
CA GLU A 9 8.23 12.57 3.72
C GLU A 9 8.94 11.57 2.79
N GLU A 10 9.22 10.35 3.28
CA GLU A 10 9.85 9.29 2.48
C GLU A 10 8.93 8.83 1.34
N LEU A 11 7.63 8.66 1.59
CA LEU A 11 6.67 8.29 0.55
C LEU A 11 6.56 9.38 -0.52
N GLN A 12 6.52 10.65 -0.12
CA GLN A 12 6.51 11.78 -1.04
C GLN A 12 7.76 11.80 -1.91
N ALA A 13 8.93 11.52 -1.35
CA ALA A 13 10.19 11.43 -2.09
C ALA A 13 10.22 10.21 -3.03
N LEU A 14 9.59 9.09 -2.64
CA LEU A 14 9.54 7.87 -3.42
C LEU A 14 8.53 7.91 -4.57
N LEU A 15 7.47 8.71 -4.51
CA LEU A 15 6.48 8.85 -5.60
C LEU A 15 7.01 9.62 -6.83
N GLN A 16 8.20 9.25 -7.30
CA GLN A 16 8.82 9.61 -8.56
C GLN A 16 8.70 8.41 -9.50
N VAL A 17 7.49 8.17 -10.01
CA VAL A 17 7.23 6.99 -10.84
C VAL A 17 7.99 7.06 -12.18
N PRO A 18 8.44 5.91 -12.72
CA PRO A 18 9.13 5.84 -14.01
C PRO A 18 8.24 6.33 -15.16
N ALA A 19 8.83 6.99 -16.16
CA ALA A 19 8.10 7.53 -17.32
C ALA A 19 7.44 6.43 -18.16
N GLU A 20 7.97 5.20 -18.07
CA GLU A 20 7.46 3.99 -18.69
C GLU A 20 6.04 3.62 -18.25
N LEU A 21 5.58 4.12 -17.08
CA LEU A 21 4.19 3.94 -16.62
C LEU A 21 3.18 4.88 -17.30
N GLY A 22 3.66 5.80 -18.14
CA GLY A 22 2.82 6.68 -18.94
C GLY A 22 2.48 8.03 -18.26
N ALA A 23 1.97 8.95 -19.07
CA ALA A 23 1.71 10.33 -18.65
C ALA A 23 0.67 10.43 -17.53
N GLU A 24 -0.39 9.63 -17.58
CA GLU A 24 -1.44 9.63 -16.55
C GLU A 24 -0.89 9.20 -15.18
N ALA A 25 0.00 8.21 -15.14
CA ALA A 25 0.68 7.78 -13.91
C ALA A 25 1.56 8.91 -13.34
N LEU A 26 2.28 9.62 -14.20
CA LEU A 26 3.12 10.76 -13.80
C LEU A 26 2.28 11.90 -13.22
N ASP A 27 1.16 12.25 -13.86
CA ASP A 27 0.23 13.28 -13.39
C ASP A 27 -0.37 12.90 -12.03
N VAL A 28 -0.82 11.65 -11.88
CA VAL A 28 -1.34 11.13 -10.61
C VAL A 28 -0.27 11.14 -9.53
N ALA A 29 0.96 10.71 -9.82
CA ALA A 29 2.06 10.75 -8.86
C ALA A 29 2.38 12.18 -8.41
N GLN A 30 2.31 13.16 -9.33
CA GLN A 30 2.50 14.57 -9.00
C GLN A 30 1.39 15.08 -8.06
N VAL A 31 0.12 14.76 -8.33
CA VAL A 31 -1.01 15.13 -7.46
C VAL A 31 -0.85 14.51 -6.06
N LEU A 32 -0.52 13.22 -6.00
CA LEU A 32 -0.28 12.52 -4.72
C LEU A 32 0.85 13.17 -3.92
N ARG A 33 1.96 13.54 -4.57
CA ARG A 33 3.08 14.24 -3.93
C ARG A 33 2.69 15.61 -3.39
N GLN A 34 1.83 16.35 -4.09
CA GLN A 34 1.33 17.64 -3.64
C GLN A 34 0.44 17.48 -2.40
N ARG A 35 -0.48 16.50 -2.41
CA ARG A 35 -1.38 16.21 -1.28
C ARG A 35 -0.61 15.69 -0.07
N LEU A 36 0.41 14.84 -0.26
CA LEU A 36 1.31 14.41 0.81
C LEU A 36 2.07 15.57 1.45
N ALA A 37 2.50 16.58 0.69
CA ALA A 37 3.15 17.77 1.23
C ALA A 37 2.28 18.53 2.23
N ALA A 38 0.95 18.49 2.04
CA ALA A 38 -0.02 19.13 2.91
C ALA A 38 -0.48 18.23 4.07
N ALA A 39 -0.16 16.93 4.04
CA ALA A 39 -0.71 15.91 4.95
C ALA A 39 -0.41 16.18 6.43
N HIS A 40 0.70 16.84 6.76
CA HIS A 40 1.05 17.14 8.15
C HIS A 40 0.04 18.06 8.87
N SER A 41 -0.78 18.80 8.11
CA SER A 41 -1.84 19.66 8.65
C SER A 41 -3.18 18.96 8.84
N LEU A 42 -3.30 17.70 8.40
CA LEU A 42 -4.55 16.95 8.47
C LEU A 42 -4.95 16.65 9.93
N PRO A 43 -6.26 16.60 10.24
CA PRO A 43 -6.75 16.19 11.55
C PRO A 43 -6.30 14.76 11.88
N LYS A 44 -5.98 14.49 13.14
CA LYS A 44 -5.64 13.14 13.60
C LYS A 44 -6.90 12.36 13.92
N ASN A 45 -6.88 11.08 13.57
CA ASN A 45 -7.88 10.15 14.04
C ASN A 45 -7.56 9.70 15.48
N THR A 46 -8.59 9.60 16.31
CA THR A 46 -8.48 9.18 17.73
C THR A 46 -9.11 7.81 17.98
N ASN A 47 -9.56 7.12 16.93
CA ASN A 47 -10.09 5.76 17.04
C ASN A 47 -9.00 4.81 17.55
N THR A 48 -9.44 3.77 18.27
CA THR A 48 -8.56 2.71 18.77
C THR A 48 -7.96 1.92 17.61
N SER A 49 -6.68 1.55 17.73
CA SER A 49 -6.03 0.66 16.78
C SER A 49 -6.62 -0.76 16.84
N GLU A 50 -6.46 -1.49 15.74
CA GLU A 50 -6.89 -2.89 15.63
C GLU A 50 -5.69 -3.70 15.16
N PRO A 51 -5.35 -4.82 15.81
CA PRO A 51 -4.12 -5.56 15.51
C PRO A 51 -4.16 -6.19 14.12
N CYS A 52 -2.98 -6.31 13.49
CA CYS A 52 -2.87 -6.99 12.19
C CYS A 52 -3.28 -8.46 12.31
N PRO A 53 -4.31 -8.92 11.58
CA PRO A 53 -4.82 -10.28 11.72
C PRO A 53 -3.90 -11.35 11.10
N ILE A 54 -2.86 -10.93 10.39
CA ILE A 54 -1.80 -11.79 9.83
C ILE A 54 -0.41 -11.29 10.29
N ALA A 55 -0.27 -11.03 11.59
CA ALA A 55 0.95 -10.48 12.22
C ALA A 55 2.24 -11.22 11.82
N ASN A 56 2.21 -12.55 11.66
CA ASN A 56 3.38 -13.32 11.21
C ASN A 56 3.92 -12.84 9.85
N ALA A 57 3.05 -12.47 8.92
CA ALA A 57 3.48 -11.94 7.62
C ALA A 57 4.13 -10.56 7.76
N LEU A 58 3.62 -9.74 8.68
CA LEU A 58 4.22 -8.45 9.00
C LEU A 58 5.59 -8.60 9.71
N ASP A 59 5.75 -9.60 10.57
CA ASP A 59 7.02 -9.91 11.23
C ASP A 59 8.06 -10.41 10.23
N LEU A 60 7.65 -11.26 9.27
CA LEU A 60 8.52 -11.68 8.17
C LEU A 60 9.01 -10.48 7.35
N PHE A 61 8.11 -9.54 7.03
CA PHE A 61 8.47 -8.28 6.39
C PHE A 61 9.48 -7.49 7.21
N ALA A 62 9.18 -7.28 8.50
CA ALA A 62 10.04 -6.51 9.40
C ALA A 62 11.46 -7.08 9.51
N ASN A 63 11.59 -8.42 9.54
CA ASN A 63 12.88 -9.11 9.57
C ASN A 63 13.69 -8.94 8.28
N GLY A 64 13.04 -8.71 7.14
CA GLY A 64 13.68 -8.53 5.83
C GLY A 64 14.15 -7.10 5.53
N ILE A 65 13.73 -6.12 6.32
CA ILE A 65 13.97 -4.68 6.07
C ILE A 65 15.46 -4.36 5.88
N GLU A 66 16.35 -4.99 6.65
CA GLU A 66 17.78 -4.66 6.60
C GLU A 66 18.48 -5.09 5.30
N SER A 67 17.84 -5.94 4.50
CA SER A 67 18.33 -6.34 3.18
C SER A 67 17.85 -5.42 2.05
N MET A 68 16.96 -4.46 2.34
CA MET A 68 16.39 -3.57 1.33
C MET A 68 17.33 -2.42 0.94
N PRO A 69 17.18 -1.84 -0.27
CA PRO A 69 17.76 -0.54 -0.62
C PRO A 69 17.49 0.53 0.44
N SER A 70 18.38 1.51 0.59
CA SER A 70 18.33 2.48 1.70
C SER A 70 17.01 3.27 1.77
N ASN A 71 16.53 3.78 0.64
CA ASN A 71 15.25 4.47 0.54
C ASN A 71 14.06 3.58 0.96
N LEU A 72 14.00 2.34 0.45
CA LEU A 72 12.94 1.40 0.80
C LEU A 72 13.02 0.94 2.26
N ARG A 73 14.22 0.82 2.80
CA ARG A 73 14.46 0.50 4.21
C ARG A 73 13.90 1.58 5.13
N LEU A 74 14.09 2.86 4.81
CA LEU A 74 13.61 3.98 5.63
C LEU A 74 12.08 4.00 5.70
N ILE A 75 11.40 3.98 4.55
CA ILE A 75 9.92 3.95 4.54
C ILE A 75 9.38 2.69 5.23
N SER A 76 10.02 1.53 5.03
CA SER A 76 9.60 0.26 5.63
C SER A 76 9.74 0.25 7.14
N ARG A 77 10.83 0.81 7.69
CA ARG A 77 11.00 0.96 9.16
C ARG A 77 9.93 1.86 9.75
N ASN A 78 9.64 2.98 9.09
CA ASN A 78 8.60 3.89 9.54
C ASN A 78 7.22 3.22 9.48
N LEU A 79 6.91 2.49 8.41
CA LEU A 79 5.68 1.71 8.29
C LEU A 79 5.54 0.67 9.43
N VAL A 80 6.57 -0.12 9.69
CA VAL A 80 6.56 -1.10 10.79
C VAL A 80 6.40 -0.42 12.15
N ALA A 81 7.02 0.75 12.36
CA ALA A 81 6.85 1.53 13.58
C ALA A 81 5.42 2.09 13.76
N LEU A 82 4.61 2.14 12.69
CA LEU A 82 3.20 2.53 12.76
C LEU A 82 2.25 1.37 13.07
N ARG A 83 2.70 0.10 12.95
CA ARG A 83 1.80 -1.07 12.92
C ARG A 83 0.80 -1.18 14.07
N ASP A 84 1.21 -0.80 15.28
CA ASP A 84 0.41 -0.92 16.51
C ASP A 84 -0.55 0.28 16.70
N HIS A 85 -0.42 1.30 15.85
CA HIS A 85 -1.31 2.45 15.79
C HIS A 85 -2.38 2.31 14.69
N LEU A 86 -2.16 1.44 13.71
CA LEU A 86 -3.06 1.27 12.58
C LEU A 86 -4.34 0.54 12.98
N ILE A 87 -5.41 0.86 12.26
CA ILE A 87 -6.68 0.12 12.31
C ILE A 87 -6.62 -0.89 11.17
N TRP A 88 -6.14 -2.10 11.45
CA TRP A 88 -6.08 -3.17 10.46
C TRP A 88 -7.47 -3.75 10.21
N TYR A 89 -7.81 -3.98 8.95
CA TYR A 89 -9.09 -4.52 8.53
C TYR A 89 -8.95 -5.53 7.39
N ARG A 90 -10.00 -6.33 7.18
CA ARG A 90 -10.14 -7.22 6.03
C ARG A 90 -11.17 -6.66 5.06
N ARG A 91 -10.83 -6.63 3.78
CA ARG A 91 -11.82 -6.42 2.72
C ARG A 91 -12.72 -7.65 2.69
N GLN A 92 -14.03 -7.42 2.56
CA GLN A 92 -15.00 -8.51 2.54
C GLN A 92 -15.08 -9.11 1.14
N GLU A 93 -14.72 -10.39 1.05
CA GLU A 93 -14.71 -11.20 -0.16
C GLU A 93 -15.18 -12.62 0.19
N PRO A 94 -16.47 -12.79 0.56
CA PRO A 94 -17.00 -14.05 1.09
C PRO A 94 -16.90 -15.20 0.09
N ASP A 95 -16.88 -14.90 -1.22
CA ASP A 95 -16.69 -15.89 -2.29
C ASP A 95 -15.26 -16.46 -2.34
N TYR A 96 -14.32 -15.84 -1.62
CA TYR A 96 -12.90 -16.23 -1.54
C TYR A 96 -12.49 -16.52 -0.08
N PRO A 97 -12.99 -17.61 0.54
CA PRO A 97 -12.77 -17.89 1.96
C PRO A 97 -11.29 -18.06 2.33
N ALA A 98 -10.46 -18.63 1.45
CA ALA A 98 -9.02 -18.72 1.68
C ALA A 98 -8.36 -17.33 1.76
N PHE A 99 -8.73 -16.43 0.85
CA PHE A 99 -8.26 -15.04 0.85
C PHE A 99 -8.71 -14.29 2.10
N MET A 100 -9.95 -14.51 2.57
CA MET A 100 -10.48 -13.86 3.78
C MET A 100 -9.59 -14.06 5.02
N HIS A 101 -8.87 -15.17 5.11
CA HIS A 101 -7.95 -15.44 6.23
C HIS A 101 -6.49 -15.06 5.95
N ALA A 102 -6.18 -14.66 4.72
CA ALA A 102 -4.82 -14.54 4.22
C ALA A 102 -4.41 -13.10 3.86
N HIS A 103 -5.25 -12.11 4.14
CA HIS A 103 -4.93 -10.71 3.88
C HIS A 103 -5.29 -9.78 5.04
N ALA A 104 -4.69 -8.60 5.01
CA ALA A 104 -5.05 -7.45 5.82
C ALA A 104 -4.72 -6.16 5.08
N ASN A 105 -5.51 -5.12 5.34
CA ASN A 105 -5.25 -3.77 4.86
C ASN A 105 -5.27 -2.80 6.05
N ALA A 106 -4.64 -1.65 5.90
CA ALA A 106 -4.78 -0.54 6.83
C ALA A 106 -4.67 0.79 6.09
N GLN A 107 -5.41 1.80 6.55
CA GLN A 107 -5.24 3.18 6.08
C GLN A 107 -4.25 3.89 7.01
N ILE A 108 -3.31 4.63 6.42
CA ILE A 108 -2.37 5.52 7.12
C ILE A 108 -2.88 6.96 7.02
N ILE A 109 -3.34 7.36 5.83
CA ILE A 109 -4.06 8.61 5.56
C ILE A 109 -5.38 8.24 4.87
N GLY A 110 -6.48 8.88 5.27
CA GLY A 110 -7.79 8.68 4.67
C GLY A 110 -8.89 8.66 5.73
N PRO A 111 -10.14 8.32 5.36
CA PRO A 111 -11.29 8.36 6.28
C PRO A 111 -11.12 7.46 7.52
N GLN A 112 -10.30 6.41 7.43
CA GLN A 112 -9.97 5.50 8.53
C GLN A 112 -8.47 5.53 8.88
N GLY A 113 -7.73 6.49 8.34
CA GLY A 113 -6.29 6.62 8.55
C GLY A 113 -5.95 7.16 9.94
N LEU A 114 -4.65 7.23 10.23
CA LEU A 114 -4.10 7.98 11.37
C LEU A 114 -4.32 9.49 11.20
N LEU A 115 -4.29 9.95 9.94
CA LEU A 115 -4.69 11.29 9.52
C LEU A 115 -5.96 11.19 8.68
N LEU A 116 -6.95 12.00 9.04
CA LEU A 116 -8.23 12.08 8.35
C LEU A 116 -8.10 12.95 7.12
N SER A 117 -8.49 12.42 5.97
CA SER A 117 -8.52 13.14 4.70
C SER A 117 -9.65 12.61 3.84
N ASP A 118 -10.27 13.51 3.08
CA ASP A 118 -11.28 13.26 2.06
C ASP A 118 -10.73 13.48 0.63
N ASP A 119 -9.47 13.90 0.50
CA ASP A 119 -8.78 14.18 -0.75
C ASP A 119 -7.60 13.22 -1.02
N LEU A 120 -7.15 12.45 -0.05
CA LEU A 120 -5.99 11.57 -0.17
C LEU A 120 -6.21 10.29 0.63
N MET A 121 -5.93 9.18 -0.01
CA MET A 121 -5.92 7.87 0.63
C MET A 121 -4.55 7.24 0.47
N VAL A 122 -3.91 6.91 1.58
CA VAL A 122 -2.64 6.17 1.63
C VAL A 122 -2.81 5.02 2.58
N GLY A 123 -2.43 3.83 2.17
CA GLY A 123 -2.51 2.66 3.02
C GLY A 123 -1.57 1.57 2.60
N VAL A 124 -1.75 0.42 3.24
CA VAL A 124 -0.93 -0.77 3.05
C VAL A 124 -1.82 -1.97 2.83
N SER A 125 -1.39 -2.84 1.92
CA SER A 125 -1.95 -4.18 1.73
C SER A 125 -0.89 -5.21 2.10
N LEU A 126 -1.31 -6.20 2.89
CA LEU A 126 -0.51 -7.35 3.29
C LEU A 126 -1.25 -8.62 2.90
N VAL A 127 -0.57 -9.51 2.20
CA VAL A 127 -1.14 -10.78 1.70
C VAL A 127 -0.16 -11.90 2.02
N ASN A 128 -0.61 -12.97 2.68
CA ASN A 128 0.20 -14.15 2.98
C ASN A 128 0.71 -14.82 1.70
N ALA A 129 1.74 -15.65 1.84
CA ALA A 129 2.22 -16.52 0.75
C ALA A 129 1.10 -17.40 0.18
N HIS A 130 1.27 -17.82 -1.08
CA HIS A 130 0.37 -18.72 -1.81
C HIS A 130 -1.10 -18.25 -1.85
N THR A 131 -1.33 -16.95 -1.95
CA THR A 131 -2.65 -16.32 -1.89
C THR A 131 -2.86 -15.40 -3.08
N THR A 132 -4.04 -15.50 -3.69
CA THR A 132 -4.50 -14.51 -4.68
C THR A 132 -5.38 -13.49 -3.98
N TYR A 133 -5.04 -12.21 -4.11
CA TYR A 133 -5.96 -11.12 -3.89
C TYR A 133 -6.84 -11.04 -5.13
N PRO A 134 -8.15 -11.34 -5.02
CA PRO A 134 -9.03 -11.50 -6.17
C PRO A 134 -9.18 -10.20 -6.98
N ASP A 135 -9.69 -10.35 -8.20
CA ASP A 135 -10.03 -9.24 -9.07
C ASP A 135 -10.92 -8.23 -8.35
N HIS A 136 -10.51 -6.97 -8.38
CA HIS A 136 -11.25 -5.86 -7.83
C HIS A 136 -10.99 -4.58 -8.63
N TRP A 137 -11.79 -3.56 -8.37
CA TRP A 137 -11.67 -2.26 -8.99
C TRP A 137 -12.30 -1.19 -8.09
N HIS A 138 -11.95 0.06 -8.34
CA HIS A 138 -12.58 1.21 -7.70
C HIS A 138 -12.46 2.47 -8.58
N PRO A 139 -13.30 3.50 -8.36
CA PRO A 139 -13.31 4.69 -9.20
C PRO A 139 -12.02 5.52 -9.24
N PRO A 140 -11.32 5.80 -8.12
CA PRO A 140 -10.09 6.58 -8.18
C PRO A 140 -8.98 5.80 -8.88
N ALA A 141 -8.07 6.54 -9.51
CA ALA A 141 -6.78 6.00 -9.90
C ALA A 141 -5.97 5.58 -8.66
N GLU A 142 -4.97 4.73 -8.83
CA GLU A 142 -4.15 4.24 -7.73
C GLU A 142 -2.71 3.97 -8.18
N ILE A 143 -1.76 4.29 -7.30
CA ILE A 143 -0.36 3.90 -7.44
C ILE A 143 0.03 3.02 -6.26
N TYR A 144 0.51 1.81 -6.56
CA TYR A 144 1.22 0.99 -5.59
C TYR A 144 2.73 1.25 -5.64
N LEU A 145 3.37 1.28 -4.48
CA LEU A 145 4.80 1.06 -4.28
C LEU A 145 4.98 -0.36 -3.70
N VAL A 146 5.66 -1.23 -4.44
CA VAL A 146 5.85 -2.63 -4.09
C VAL A 146 7.05 -2.79 -3.16
N LEU A 147 6.86 -3.36 -1.97
CA LEU A 147 7.94 -3.51 -0.98
C LEU A 147 8.45 -4.96 -0.86
N THR A 148 7.70 -5.95 -1.32
CA THR A 148 8.15 -7.36 -1.38
C THR A 148 7.75 -8.02 -2.70
N PRO A 149 8.36 -9.18 -3.06
CA PRO A 149 8.02 -9.89 -4.30
C PRO A 149 6.54 -10.24 -4.42
N GLY A 150 6.03 -10.24 -5.65
CA GLY A 150 4.61 -10.45 -5.91
C GLY A 150 4.25 -10.26 -7.37
N LEU A 151 3.23 -11.01 -7.81
CA LEU A 151 2.66 -10.91 -9.14
C LEU A 151 1.45 -9.98 -9.12
N TRP A 152 1.29 -9.24 -10.21
CA TRP A 152 0.23 -8.27 -10.42
C TRP A 152 -0.43 -8.52 -11.76
N ARG A 153 -1.73 -8.27 -11.84
CA ARG A 153 -2.48 -8.36 -13.09
C ARG A 153 -3.41 -7.18 -13.21
N GLN A 154 -3.54 -6.67 -14.42
CA GLN A 154 -4.48 -5.64 -14.80
C GLN A 154 -5.31 -6.16 -15.96
N ASN A 155 -6.63 -6.03 -15.88
CA ASN A 155 -7.58 -6.67 -16.78
C ASN A 155 -7.29 -8.19 -16.96
N GLU A 156 -7.43 -8.68 -18.19
CA GLU A 156 -7.11 -10.06 -18.58
C GLU A 156 -5.66 -10.22 -19.08
N ASP A 157 -4.80 -9.22 -18.84
CA ASP A 157 -3.40 -9.28 -19.26
C ASP A 157 -2.62 -10.33 -18.46
N GLU A 158 -1.39 -10.61 -18.91
CA GLU A 158 -0.51 -11.55 -18.22
C GLU A 158 -0.10 -11.04 -16.83
N TRP A 159 0.08 -11.98 -15.90
CA TRP A 159 0.68 -11.67 -14.61
C TRP A 159 2.11 -11.18 -14.81
N HIS A 160 2.46 -10.07 -14.16
CA HIS A 160 3.80 -9.49 -14.21
C HIS A 160 4.33 -9.22 -12.80
N GLU A 161 5.65 -9.08 -12.68
CA GLU A 161 6.32 -8.75 -11.41
C GLU A 161 6.97 -7.36 -11.53
N PRO A 162 6.46 -6.33 -10.83
CA PRO A 162 7.07 -4.99 -10.80
C PRO A 162 8.45 -4.97 -10.13
N GLY A 163 8.74 -5.97 -9.29
CA GLY A 163 9.94 -6.06 -8.46
C GLY A 163 9.88 -5.17 -7.22
N ILE A 164 10.81 -5.39 -6.29
CA ILE A 164 10.93 -4.60 -5.06
C ILE A 164 11.34 -3.16 -5.41
N GLY A 165 10.56 -2.19 -4.95
CA GLY A 165 10.70 -0.77 -5.31
C GLY A 165 10.05 -0.40 -6.64
N GLY A 166 9.43 -1.36 -7.33
CA GLY A 166 8.61 -1.12 -8.51
C GLY A 166 7.28 -0.47 -8.16
N TYR A 167 6.60 0.03 -9.19
CA TYR A 167 5.28 0.65 -9.07
C TYR A 167 4.28 -0.06 -9.96
N VAL A 168 3.01 -0.05 -9.53
CA VAL A 168 1.88 -0.43 -10.36
C VAL A 168 0.93 0.76 -10.41
N TYR A 169 0.64 1.23 -11.62
CA TYR A 169 -0.36 2.27 -11.84
C TYR A 169 -1.66 1.64 -12.30
N ASN A 170 -2.69 1.77 -11.49
CA ASN A 170 -4.05 1.36 -11.80
C ASN A 170 -4.86 2.59 -12.23
N PRO A 171 -5.20 2.76 -13.52
CA PRO A 171 -6.09 3.82 -13.94
C PRO A 171 -7.51 3.63 -13.34
N PRO A 172 -8.33 4.70 -13.32
CA PRO A 172 -9.70 4.66 -12.80
C PRO A 172 -10.50 3.45 -13.30
N ASN A 173 -11.09 2.70 -12.37
CA ASN A 173 -11.94 1.53 -12.62
C ASN A 173 -11.25 0.33 -13.32
N ILE A 174 -9.93 0.30 -13.46
CA ILE A 174 -9.27 -0.90 -14.00
C ILE A 174 -9.49 -2.08 -13.06
N VAL A 175 -9.80 -3.25 -13.63
CA VAL A 175 -9.79 -4.49 -12.86
C VAL A 175 -8.34 -4.86 -12.59
N HIS A 176 -8.01 -5.14 -11.34
CA HIS A 176 -6.67 -5.54 -10.97
C HIS A 176 -6.67 -6.58 -9.85
N ALA A 177 -5.59 -7.35 -9.79
CA ALA A 177 -5.39 -8.41 -8.81
C ALA A 177 -3.91 -8.52 -8.43
N MET A 178 -3.67 -9.15 -7.28
CA MET A 178 -2.33 -9.49 -6.80
C MET A 178 -2.26 -10.99 -6.54
N GLN A 179 -1.08 -11.57 -6.69
CA GLN A 179 -0.83 -12.96 -6.34
C GLN A 179 0.54 -13.10 -5.68
N THR A 180 0.56 -13.82 -4.56
CA THR A 180 1.78 -14.13 -3.84
C THR A 180 2.25 -15.54 -4.17
N GLN A 181 3.58 -15.72 -4.13
CA GLN A 181 4.21 -17.03 -4.28
C GLN A 181 4.71 -17.51 -2.93
N GLN A 182 6.02 -17.69 -2.76
CA GLN A 182 6.62 -18.28 -1.55
C GLN A 182 6.69 -17.31 -0.35
N SER A 183 6.59 -16.00 -0.60
CA SER A 183 6.71 -14.97 0.43
C SER A 183 5.44 -14.12 0.49
N PRO A 184 5.12 -13.55 1.66
CA PRO A 184 4.06 -12.55 1.77
C PRO A 184 4.34 -11.32 0.89
N LEU A 185 3.28 -10.75 0.34
CA LEU A 185 3.29 -9.48 -0.37
C LEU A 185 2.94 -8.36 0.60
N LEU A 186 3.76 -7.31 0.62
CA LEU A 186 3.44 -6.02 1.24
C LEU A 186 3.65 -4.91 0.21
N ALA A 187 2.63 -4.08 0.03
CA ALA A 187 2.69 -2.90 -0.84
C ALA A 187 1.98 -1.71 -0.20
N ILE A 188 2.48 -0.51 -0.47
CA ILE A 188 1.82 0.75 -0.09
C ILE A 188 0.99 1.21 -1.29
N TRP A 189 -0.27 1.55 -1.09
CA TRP A 189 -1.13 2.14 -2.12
C TRP A 189 -1.43 3.60 -1.84
N CYS A 190 -1.60 4.37 -2.91
CA CYS A 190 -1.90 5.81 -2.87
C CYS A 190 -2.99 6.14 -3.90
N LEU A 191 -4.09 6.74 -3.44
CA LEU A 191 -5.23 7.14 -4.27
C LEU A 191 -5.48 8.65 -4.11
N PRO A 192 -5.48 9.43 -5.21
CA PRO A 192 -6.08 10.74 -5.19
C PRO A 192 -7.61 10.61 -5.19
N LEU A 193 -8.28 11.14 -4.16
CA LEU A 193 -9.75 11.24 -4.10
C LEU A 193 -10.27 12.49 -4.83
#